data_AF-A0A2V7ZDY6-F1
#
_entry.id   AF-A0A2V7ZDY6-F1
#
_cell.length_a   1.000
_cell.length_b   1.000
_cell.length_c   1.000
_cell.angle_alpha   90.00
_cell.angle_beta   90.00
_cell.angle_gamma   90.00
#
_symmetry.space_group_name_H-M   'P 1'
#
loop_
_entity.id
_entity.type
_entity.pdbx_description
1 polymer ?
#
loop_
_entity_poly.entity_id
_entity_poly.type
_entity_poly.pdbx_seq_one_letter_code
_entity_poly.pdbx_strand_id
1 'polypeptide(L)'
;MTVSLDLPQKLVDELSDEATRRGLSLSEYASQILSAGREKGMPLRTGADLVTYWRSEGLVGTRPEIEDSQAFAREIRRAAERRDRS
;
A
#
# COMPACT_ATOMS: atom_id res chain seq x y z
N MET A 1 -16.87 -3.75 24.36
CA MET A 1 -16.24 -5.08 24.25
C MET A 1 -14.74 -4.84 24.15
N THR A 2 -13.92 -5.46 24.99
CA THR A 2 -12.46 -5.23 25.04
C THR A 2 -11.74 -6.45 24.47
N VAL A 3 -10.78 -6.21 23.58
CA VAL A 3 -9.89 -7.23 23.01
C VAL A 3 -8.47 -6.87 23.43
N SER A 4 -7.74 -7.82 24.01
CA SER A 4 -6.33 -7.64 24.36
C SER A 4 -5.48 -8.31 23.28
N LEU A 5 -4.50 -7.57 22.75
CA LEU A 5 -3.53 -8.06 21.77
C LEU A 5 -2.17 -8.13 22.45
N ASP A 6 -1.58 -9.32 22.47
CA ASP A 6 -0.22 -9.50 22.92
C ASP A 6 0.73 -9.23 21.75
N LEU A 7 1.52 -8.16 21.85
CA LEU A 7 2.39 -7.66 20.78
C LEU A 7 3.82 -7.49 21.32
N PRO A 8 4.86 -7.76 20.51
CA PRO A 8 6.22 -7.44 20.90
C PRO A 8 6.39 -5.95 21.20
N GLN A 9 7.10 -5.60 22.28
CA GLN A 9 7.27 -4.21 22.72
C GLN A 9 7.75 -3.29 21.59
N LYS A 10 8.72 -3.75 20.78
CA LYS A 10 9.22 -2.99 19.63
C LYS A 10 8.12 -2.57 18.66
N LEU A 11 7.14 -3.44 18.41
CA LEU A 11 6.03 -3.14 17.51
C LEU A 11 5.07 -2.12 18.14
N VAL A 12 4.86 -2.19 19.45
CA VAL A 12 4.07 -1.18 20.17
C VAL A 12 4.71 0.20 20.06
N ASP A 13 6.04 0.26 20.17
CA ASP A 13 6.80 1.52 20.03
C ASP A 13 6.66 2.08 18.60
N GLU A 14 6.88 1.24 17.58
CA GLU A 14 6.75 1.64 16.17
C GLU A 14 5.34 2.15 15.83
N LEU A 15 4.29 1.49 16.33
CA LEU A 15 2.89 1.91 16.14
C LEU A 15 2.58 3.22 16.86
N SER A 16 3.16 3.44 18.05
CA SER A 16 2.96 4.65 18.84
C SER A 16 3.64 5.86 18.19
N ASP A 17 4.84 5.67 17.65
CA ASP A 17 5.55 6.70 16.89
C ASP A 17 4.77 7.09 15.63
N GLU A 18 4.25 6.10 14.89
CA GLU A 18 3.47 6.35 13.68
C GLU A 18 2.14 7.04 13.98
N ALA A 19 1.44 6.63 15.05
CA ALA A 19 0.25 7.32 15.53
C ALA A 19 0.55 8.80 15.84
N THR A 20 1.64 9.05 16.56
CA THR A 20 2.10 10.41 16.88
C THR A 20 2.41 11.22 15.63
N ARG A 21 3.12 10.65 14.65
CA ARG A 21 3.40 11.30 13.36
C ARG A 21 2.13 11.71 12.61
N ARG A 22 1.04 10.94 12.78
CA ARG A 22 -0.28 11.21 12.17
C ARG A 22 -1.19 12.07 13.04
N GLY A 23 -0.75 12.48 14.23
CA GLY A 23 -1.56 13.26 15.18
C GLY A 23 -2.73 12.45 15.77
N LEU A 24 -2.58 11.13 15.89
CA LEU A 24 -3.59 10.20 16.40
C LEU A 24 -3.13 9.57 17.71
N SER A 25 -4.06 9.17 18.56
CA SER A 25 -3.76 8.25 19.66
C SER A 25 -3.50 6.83 19.14
N LEU A 26 -2.75 6.04 19.91
CA LEU A 26 -2.50 4.63 19.57
C LEU A 26 -3.81 3.85 19.37
N SER A 27 -4.84 4.12 20.16
CA SER A 27 -6.14 3.47 20.05
C SER A 27 -6.88 3.83 18.75
N GLU A 28 -6.85 5.11 18.35
CA GLU A 28 -7.45 5.57 17.09
C GLU A 28 -6.70 4.98 15.89
N TYR A 29 -5.37 4.99 15.94
CA TYR A 29 -4.53 4.43 14.90
C TYR A 29 -4.72 2.91 14.77
N ALA A 30 -4.73 2.18 15.89
CA ALA A 30 -5.02 0.74 15.91
C ALA A 30 -6.43 0.45 15.36
N SER A 31 -7.43 1.27 15.70
CA SER A 31 -8.78 1.13 15.15
C SER A 31 -8.80 1.33 13.64
N GLN A 32 -8.09 2.34 13.11
CA GLN A 32 -7.96 2.54 11.67
C GLN A 32 -7.32 1.34 10.98
N ILE A 33 -6.24 0.78 11.53
CA ILE A 33 -5.59 -0.41 10.95
C ILE A 33 -6.55 -1.62 10.96
N LEU A 34 -7.23 -1.86 12.08
CA LEU A 34 -8.13 -3.00 12.23
C LEU A 34 -9.41 -2.84 11.39
N SER A 35 -9.94 -1.63 11.26
CA SER A 35 -11.07 -1.31 10.39
C SER A 35 -10.70 -1.33 8.91
N ALA A 36 -9.48 -0.91 8.56
CA ALA A 36 -8.89 -1.13 7.26
C ALA A 36 -8.52 -2.61 7.03
N GLY A 37 -8.77 -3.48 8.02
CA GLY A 37 -8.50 -4.90 8.03
C GLY A 37 -8.68 -5.45 6.64
N ARG A 38 -7.58 -5.95 6.06
CA ARG A 38 -7.51 -6.28 4.64
C ARG A 38 -8.79 -6.99 4.25
N GLU A 39 -9.66 -6.30 3.50
CA GLU A 39 -10.61 -7.00 2.66
C GLU A 39 -9.75 -8.01 1.92
N LYS A 40 -10.00 -9.29 2.17
CA LYS A 40 -9.39 -10.39 1.44
C LYS A 40 -9.60 -10.04 -0.02
N GLY A 41 -8.51 -9.58 -0.68
CA GLY A 41 -8.52 -8.52 -1.69
C GLY A 41 -9.83 -8.41 -2.45
N MET A 42 -10.45 -7.21 -2.47
CA MET A 42 -11.52 -6.91 -3.42
C MET A 42 -11.12 -7.57 -4.73
N PRO A 43 -11.89 -8.55 -5.24
CA PRO A 43 -11.45 -9.30 -6.39
C PRO A 43 -11.38 -8.31 -7.54
N LEU A 44 -10.17 -7.88 -7.89
CA LEU A 44 -9.91 -6.95 -8.97
C LEU A 44 -10.13 -7.73 -10.26
N ARG A 45 -11.39 -7.76 -10.71
CA ARG A 45 -11.82 -8.57 -11.87
C ARG A 45 -11.71 -7.78 -13.16
N THR A 46 -11.74 -6.45 -13.05
CA THR A 46 -11.67 -5.54 -14.18
C THR A 46 -10.56 -4.51 -14.00
N GLY A 47 -10.16 -3.88 -15.11
CA GLY A 47 -9.24 -2.75 -15.05
C GLY A 47 -9.80 -1.56 -14.26
N ALA A 48 -11.12 -1.38 -14.23
CA ALA A 48 -11.76 -0.32 -13.46
C ALA A 48 -11.63 -0.54 -11.95
N ASP A 49 -11.76 -1.78 -11.48
CA ASP A 49 -11.55 -2.15 -10.09
C ASP A 49 -10.11 -1.82 -9.67
N LEU A 50 -9.16 -2.16 -10.54
CA LEU A 50 -7.73 -1.91 -10.33
C LEU A 50 -7.42 -0.40 -10.19
N VAL A 51 -7.97 0.43 -11.08
CA VAL A 51 -7.81 1.89 -11.03
C VAL A 51 -8.47 2.48 -9.79
N THR A 52 -9.63 1.97 -9.38
CA THR A 52 -10.33 2.40 -8.17
C THR A 52 -9.51 2.12 -6.92
N TYR A 53 -8.94 0.91 -6.83
CA TYR A 53 -8.02 0.53 -5.78
C TYR A 53 -6.77 1.43 -5.72
N TRP A 54 -6.12 1.70 -6.86
CA TRP A 54 -4.95 2.60 -6.87
C TRP A 54 -5.28 4.02 -6.43
N ARG A 55 -6.50 4.51 -6.69
CA ARG A 55 -6.95 5.81 -6.18
C ARG A 55 -7.17 5.79 -4.67
N SER A 56 -7.81 4.74 -4.12
CA SER A 56 -8.02 4.65 -2.67
C SER A 56 -6.72 4.53 -1.89
N GLU A 57 -5.71 3.88 -2.47
CA GLU A 57 -4.36 3.77 -1.91
C GLU A 57 -3.48 5.01 -2.18
N GLY A 58 -4.00 6.03 -2.87
CA GLY A 58 -3.25 7.25 -3.18
C GLY A 58 -2.07 7.05 -4.14
N LEU A 59 -2.05 5.97 -4.94
CA LEU A 59 -0.96 5.61 -5.82
C LEU A 59 -0.99 6.34 -7.17
N VAL A 60 -2.15 6.86 -7.57
CA VAL A 60 -2.30 7.60 -8.83
C VAL A 60 -1.55 8.92 -8.77
N GLY A 61 -0.65 9.15 -9.73
CA GLY A 61 0.16 10.38 -9.81
C GLY A 61 1.44 10.38 -8.95
N THR A 62 1.74 9.28 -8.25
CA THR A 62 2.93 9.18 -7.38
C THR A 62 4.26 8.98 -8.12
N ARG A 63 4.21 8.70 -9.41
CA ARG A 63 5.38 8.48 -10.28
C ARG A 63 5.52 9.59 -11.33
N PRO A 64 5.69 10.86 -10.93
CA PRO A 64 5.73 11.99 -11.85
C PRO A 64 6.93 11.96 -12.79
N GLU A 65 7.98 11.21 -12.46
CA GLU A 65 9.14 11.01 -13.32
C GLU A 65 8.86 10.12 -14.55
N ILE A 66 7.72 9.42 -14.57
CA ILE A 66 7.27 8.64 -15.72
C ILE A 66 6.29 9.49 -16.54
N GLU A 67 6.83 10.27 -17.47
CA GLU A 67 6.03 11.16 -18.33
C GLU A 67 5.23 10.38 -19.39
N ASP A 68 5.85 9.42 -20.06
CA ASP A 68 5.19 8.48 -20.99
C ASP A 68 5.22 7.06 -20.41
N SER A 69 4.12 6.69 -19.75
CA SER A 69 3.92 5.35 -19.17
C SER A 69 4.03 4.22 -20.21
N GLN A 70 3.67 4.46 -21.47
CA GLN A 70 3.72 3.46 -22.52
C GLN A 70 5.14 3.25 -23.03
N ALA A 71 5.92 4.32 -23.22
CA ALA A 71 7.34 4.22 -23.54
C ALA A 71 8.08 3.48 -22.42
N PHE A 72 7.85 3.87 -21.18
CA PHE A 72 8.47 3.25 -20.01
C PHE A 72 8.14 1.75 -19.90
N ALA A 73 6.88 1.36 -20.13
CA ALA A 73 6.48 -0.05 -20.14
C ALA A 73 7.19 -0.87 -21.24
N ARG A 74 7.43 -0.26 -22.42
CA ARG A 74 8.18 -0.92 -23.51
C ARG A 74 9.65 -1.09 -23.14
N GLU A 75 10.26 -0.12 -22.48
CA GLU A 75 11.64 -0.23 -22.01
C GLU A 75 11.81 -1.34 -20.98
N ILE A 76 10.91 -1.43 -20.00
CA ILE A 76 10.88 -2.53 -19.02
C ILE A 76 10.81 -3.89 -19.74
N ARG A 77 9.92 -4.03 -20.73
CA ARG A 77 9.79 -5.28 -21.49
C ARG A 77 11.08 -5.63 -22.23
N ARG A 78 11.67 -4.68 -22.95
CA ARG A 78 12.95 -4.88 -23.66
C ARG A 78 14.09 -5.26 -22.72
N ALA A 79 14.15 -4.66 -21.53
CA ALA A 79 15.16 -4.98 -20.52
C ALA A 79 14.98 -6.41 -19.99
N ALA A 80 13.75 -6.83 -19.72
CA ALA A 80 13.44 -8.20 -19.30
C ALA A 80 13.80 -9.24 -20.37
N GLU A 81 13.44 -9.00 -21.63
CA GLU A 81 13.76 -9.89 -22.76
C GLU A 81 15.27 -10.08 -22.97
N ARG A 82 16.10 -9.07 -22.67
CA ARG A 82 17.56 -9.16 -22.74
C ARG A 82 18.18 -9.87 -21.52
N ARG A 83 17.50 -9.82 -20.38
CA ARG A 83 17.94 -10.45 -19.12
C ARG A 83 17.89 -11.97 -19.20
N ASP A 84 16.96 -12.54 -19.97
CA ASP A 84 16.91 -13.99 -20.25
C ASP A 84 18.01 -14.48 -21.23
N ARG A 85 18.86 -13.57 -21.74
CA ARG A 85 19.96 -13.91 -22.65
C ARG A 85 21.35 -13.87 -22.01
N SER A 86 21.45 -13.76 -20.68
CA SER A 86 22.72 -13.75 -19.94
C SER A 86 22.96 -15.05 -19.19
#